data_AF-A0A3D3ZS57-F1
#
_entry.id   AF-A0A3D3ZS57-F1
#
_cell.length_a   1.000
_cell.length_b   1.000
_cell.length_c   1.000
_cell.angle_alpha   90.00
_cell.angle_beta   90.00
_cell.angle_gamma   90.00
#
_symmetry.space_group_name_H-M   'P 1'
#
loop_
_entity.id
_entity.type
_entity.pdbx_description
1 polymer ?
#
loop_
_entity_poly.entity_id
_entity_poly.type
_entity_poly.pdbx_seq_one_letter_code
_entity_poly.pdbx_strand_id
1 'polypeptide(L)'
;MLRRTLLASAAAATLVGTSLGAQDVTKVGFVFVGPVGDGGWTYEHNQGRLAVEAEFGDAVETVFVESVPEGPDAERVMTQMALEGADLIFTTSFGYMDPTINVAAQFPNVRFEHATGYKQADNVSVYSARFYEGRAVQGHIAGQITESNVIGYIASFPIPEVIRGINSAYLHAKEVNPDVEFKIIWAYTWFDPAKEAEAANVLIEQGADVILQHTDSTAPQAAAQAAGNVYTFGQ
;
A
#
# COMPACT_ATOMS: atom_id res chain seq x y z
N MET A 1 32.08 -22.49 83.19
CA MET A 1 30.61 -22.71 83.25
C MET A 1 29.97 -21.97 82.08
N LEU A 2 29.27 -22.73 81.21
CA LEU A 2 28.25 -22.36 80.21
C LEU A 2 28.55 -21.22 79.20
N ARG A 3 28.18 -21.25 77.92
CA ARG A 3 27.78 -22.23 76.88
C ARG A 3 27.50 -21.33 75.64
N ARG A 4 28.04 -21.70 74.46
CA ARG A 4 27.46 -21.59 73.10
C ARG A 4 26.87 -20.24 72.59
N THR A 5 27.41 -19.77 71.44
CA THR A 5 26.66 -19.39 70.19
C THR A 5 27.67 -18.90 69.13
N LEU A 6 28.29 -19.78 68.35
CA LEU A 6 28.04 -20.05 66.92
C LEU A 6 27.15 -19.05 66.12
N LEU A 7 27.77 -18.53 65.05
CA LEU A 7 27.25 -18.25 63.70
C LEU A 7 26.12 -17.23 63.50
N ALA A 8 26.44 -16.13 62.81
CA ALA A 8 25.68 -15.63 61.65
C ALA A 8 26.43 -14.47 60.96
N SER A 9 27.42 -14.81 60.14
CA SER A 9 27.90 -13.91 59.08
C SER A 9 26.85 -13.89 57.97
N ALA A 10 25.89 -12.98 58.06
CA ALA A 10 24.95 -12.71 56.99
C ALA A 10 25.65 -11.88 55.90
N ALA A 11 26.06 -12.55 54.83
CA ALA A 11 26.41 -11.89 53.58
C ALA A 11 25.13 -11.23 53.03
N ALA A 12 25.11 -9.90 53.01
CA ALA A 12 24.10 -9.15 52.30
C ALA A 12 24.33 -9.35 50.80
N ALA A 13 23.63 -10.33 50.21
CA ALA A 13 23.52 -10.46 48.78
C ALA A 13 22.71 -9.27 48.25
N THR A 14 23.40 -8.29 47.67
CA THR A 14 22.78 -7.31 46.79
C THR A 14 22.14 -8.05 45.63
N LEU A 15 20.81 -8.21 45.70
CA LEU A 15 19.98 -8.52 44.54
C LEU A 15 20.11 -7.34 43.58
N VAL A 16 21.06 -7.42 42.67
CA VAL A 16 21.00 -6.68 41.40
C VAL A 16 19.82 -7.32 40.67
N GLY A 17 18.64 -6.73 40.85
CA GLY A 17 17.50 -6.99 40.00
C GLY A 17 17.91 -6.53 38.61
N THR A 18 18.41 -7.46 37.79
CA THR A 18 18.34 -7.32 36.35
C THR A 18 16.86 -7.31 36.04
N SER A 19 16.27 -6.12 35.90
CA SER A 19 15.10 -5.96 35.07
C SER A 19 15.52 -6.47 33.70
N LEU A 20 15.23 -7.74 33.43
CA LEU A 20 15.07 -8.23 32.07
C LEU A 20 14.05 -7.27 31.47
N GLY A 21 14.54 -6.30 30.69
CA GLY A 21 13.69 -5.31 30.06
C GLY A 21 12.64 -6.08 29.29
N ALA A 22 11.36 -5.93 29.68
CA ALA A 22 10.29 -6.20 28.76
C ALA A 22 10.62 -5.36 27.53
N GLN A 23 10.84 -6.01 26.40
CA GLN A 23 10.99 -5.31 25.14
C GLN A 23 9.62 -4.69 24.90
N ASP A 24 9.52 -3.35 24.99
CA ASP A 24 8.25 -2.66 24.75
C ASP A 24 7.78 -3.05 23.33
N VAL A 25 6.63 -3.72 23.26
CA VAL A 25 6.04 -4.20 22.01
C VAL A 25 5.69 -2.98 21.17
N THR A 26 6.21 -2.90 19.95
CA THR A 26 5.91 -1.79 19.05
C THR A 26 4.55 -2.02 18.39
N LYS A 27 3.58 -1.14 18.65
CA LYS A 27 2.25 -1.24 18.06
C LYS A 27 2.20 -0.50 16.72
N VAL A 28 1.86 -1.21 15.64
CA VAL A 28 1.91 -0.70 14.27
C VAL A 28 0.52 -0.71 13.63
N GLY A 29 0.01 0.47 13.28
CA GLY A 29 -1.26 0.64 12.58
C GLY A 29 -1.09 0.66 11.06
N PHE A 30 -2.03 0.07 10.33
CA PHE A 30 -2.11 0.15 8.87
C PHE A 30 -3.51 0.62 8.44
N VAL A 31 -3.55 1.71 7.68
CA VAL A 31 -4.81 2.25 7.12
C VAL A 31 -4.85 1.91 5.63
N PHE A 32 -5.82 1.09 5.23
CA PHE A 32 -6.01 0.66 3.85
C PHE A 32 -7.22 1.32 3.17
N VAL A 33 -7.06 1.72 1.92
CA VAL A 33 -8.12 2.34 1.11
C VAL A 33 -9.11 1.33 0.53
N GLY A 34 -8.63 0.13 0.22
CA GLY A 34 -9.45 -0.98 -0.25
C GLY A 34 -9.59 -2.09 0.79
N PRO A 35 -10.29 -3.18 0.44
CA PRO A 35 -10.34 -4.42 1.23
C PRO A 35 -9.09 -5.27 1.01
N VAL A 36 -8.68 -6.06 2.01
CA VAL A 36 -7.54 -6.99 1.88
C VAL A 36 -7.74 -8.08 0.81
N GLY A 37 -8.98 -8.26 0.36
CA GLY A 37 -9.36 -9.20 -0.70
C GLY A 37 -9.44 -8.59 -2.10
N ASP A 38 -8.92 -7.38 -2.33
CA ASP A 38 -8.92 -6.76 -3.67
C ASP A 38 -8.10 -7.55 -4.71
N GLY A 39 -7.16 -8.36 -4.26
CA GLY A 39 -6.28 -9.16 -5.11
C GLY A 39 -5.18 -8.33 -5.79
N GLY A 40 -4.94 -7.11 -5.30
CA GLY A 40 -3.98 -6.16 -5.85
C GLY A 40 -3.36 -5.28 -4.76
N TRP A 41 -3.66 -3.98 -4.78
CA TRP A 41 -2.98 -2.96 -3.98
C TRP A 41 -3.02 -3.21 -2.46
N THR A 42 -4.21 -3.34 -1.91
CA THR A 42 -4.39 -3.54 -0.47
C THR A 42 -3.94 -4.92 -0.05
N TYR A 43 -4.21 -5.93 -0.88
CA TYR A 43 -3.69 -7.28 -0.68
C TYR A 43 -2.16 -7.26 -0.49
N GLU A 44 -1.41 -6.62 -1.38
CA GLU A 44 0.06 -6.55 -1.30
C GLU A 44 0.55 -5.74 -0.10
N HIS A 45 -0.11 -4.63 0.24
CA HIS A 45 0.19 -3.92 1.49
C HIS A 45 -0.04 -4.80 2.73
N ASN A 46 -1.10 -5.60 2.73
CA ASN A 46 -1.37 -6.54 3.80
C ASN A 46 -0.36 -7.72 3.82
N GLN A 47 0.12 -8.20 2.67
CA GLN A 47 1.25 -9.13 2.63
C GLN A 47 2.50 -8.51 3.27
N GLY A 48 2.76 -7.24 3.02
CA GLY A 48 3.82 -6.48 3.70
C GLY A 48 3.65 -6.44 5.23
N ARG A 49 2.42 -6.18 5.72
CA ARG A 49 2.09 -6.24 7.15
C ARG A 49 2.35 -7.64 7.74
N LEU A 50 1.89 -8.69 7.07
CA LEU A 50 2.09 -10.07 7.50
C LEU A 50 3.58 -10.45 7.52
N ALA A 51 4.38 -9.94 6.58
CA ALA A 51 5.83 -10.13 6.57
C ALA A 51 6.51 -9.45 7.78
N VAL A 52 6.03 -8.29 8.21
CA VAL A 52 6.48 -7.64 9.45
C VAL A 52 6.18 -8.51 10.67
N GLU A 53 4.96 -9.05 10.78
CA GLU A 53 4.61 -9.99 11.87
C GLU A 53 5.49 -11.25 11.86
N ALA A 54 5.75 -11.80 10.68
CA ALA A 54 6.57 -13.01 10.53
C ALA A 54 8.04 -12.78 10.91
N GLU A 55 8.61 -11.61 10.58
CA GLU A 55 10.01 -11.27 10.86
C GLU A 55 10.23 -10.90 12.33
N PHE A 56 9.35 -10.07 12.90
CA PHE A 56 9.56 -9.47 14.22
C PHE A 56 8.82 -10.20 15.35
N GLY A 57 7.85 -11.05 15.04
CA GLY A 57 7.11 -11.86 16.02
C GLY A 57 6.56 -11.01 17.17
N ASP A 58 6.78 -11.46 18.40
CA ASP A 58 6.26 -10.82 19.62
C ASP A 58 6.85 -9.42 19.90
N ALA A 59 7.84 -8.94 19.12
CA ALA A 59 8.34 -7.58 19.23
C ALA A 59 7.39 -6.54 18.62
N VAL A 60 6.41 -6.98 17.81
CA VAL A 60 5.42 -6.10 17.17
C VAL A 60 3.99 -6.59 17.39
N GLU A 61 3.06 -5.66 17.50
CA GLU A 61 1.62 -5.91 17.41
C GLU A 61 1.08 -5.09 16.24
N THR A 62 0.54 -5.73 15.21
CA THR A 62 -0.05 -4.99 14.08
C THR A 62 -1.57 -4.91 14.19
N VAL A 63 -2.12 -3.75 13.85
CA VAL A 63 -3.56 -3.53 13.71
C VAL A 63 -3.83 -2.87 12.36
N PHE A 64 -4.99 -3.14 11.76
CA PHE A 64 -5.35 -2.49 10.50
C PHE A 64 -6.84 -2.18 10.43
N VAL A 65 -7.18 -1.21 9.60
CA VAL A 65 -8.55 -0.91 9.20
C VAL A 65 -8.58 -0.82 7.69
N GLU A 66 -9.51 -1.56 7.07
CA GLU A 66 -9.67 -1.63 5.62
C GLU A 66 -10.81 -0.74 5.11
N SER A 67 -10.83 -0.51 3.80
CA SER A 67 -11.87 0.25 3.11
C SER A 67 -12.11 1.66 3.71
N VAL A 68 -11.05 2.33 4.12
CA VAL A 68 -11.13 3.65 4.75
C VAL A 68 -11.20 4.73 3.67
N PRO A 69 -12.31 5.51 3.57
CA PRO A 69 -12.39 6.58 2.61
C PRO A 69 -11.34 7.68 2.86
N GLU A 70 -10.88 8.31 1.78
CA GLU A 70 -10.01 9.48 1.87
C GLU A 70 -10.73 10.67 2.53
N GLY A 71 -9.98 11.59 3.12
CA GLY A 71 -10.53 12.77 3.78
C GLY A 71 -10.86 12.54 5.27
N PRO A 72 -12.01 13.02 5.79
CA PRO A 72 -12.30 13.04 7.23
C PRO A 72 -12.30 11.66 7.91
N ASP A 73 -12.70 10.60 7.20
CA ASP A 73 -12.70 9.25 7.76
C ASP A 73 -11.28 8.72 7.99
N ALA A 74 -10.35 9.03 7.09
CA ALA A 74 -8.94 8.70 7.27
C ALA A 74 -8.36 9.39 8.52
N GLU A 75 -8.64 10.69 8.71
CA GLU A 75 -8.21 11.43 9.93
C GLU A 75 -8.77 10.79 11.19
N ARG A 76 -10.06 10.44 11.19
CA ARG A 76 -10.72 9.80 12.33
C ARG A 76 -10.07 8.45 12.67
N VAL A 77 -9.83 7.60 11.67
CA VAL A 77 -9.22 6.27 11.86
C VAL A 77 -7.79 6.39 12.39
N MET A 78 -6.96 7.26 11.79
CA MET A 78 -5.60 7.48 12.25
C MET A 78 -5.54 8.04 13.66
N THR A 79 -6.43 9.00 13.99
CA THR A 79 -6.55 9.56 15.34
C THR A 79 -6.90 8.47 16.34
N GLN A 80 -7.83 7.57 16.00
CA GLN A 80 -8.21 6.46 16.87
C GLN A 80 -7.03 5.51 17.11
N MET A 81 -6.30 5.12 16.07
CA MET A 81 -5.09 4.28 16.21
C MET A 81 -4.04 4.93 17.13
N ALA A 82 -3.80 6.24 16.98
CA ALA A 82 -2.87 6.97 17.82
C ALA A 82 -3.33 7.04 19.29
N LEU A 83 -4.62 7.27 19.54
CA LEU A 83 -5.22 7.25 20.89
C LEU A 83 -5.17 5.86 21.53
N GLU A 84 -5.23 4.80 20.72
CA GLU A 84 -5.09 3.41 21.14
C GLU A 84 -3.64 2.95 21.29
N GLY A 85 -2.68 3.89 21.23
CA GLY A 85 -1.28 3.65 21.55
C GLY A 85 -0.45 3.06 20.40
N ALA A 86 -0.84 3.27 19.13
CA ALA A 86 0.06 2.96 18.02
C ALA A 86 1.33 3.83 18.09
N ASP A 87 2.50 3.20 17.98
CA ASP A 87 3.80 3.88 17.91
C ASP A 87 4.13 4.33 16.48
N LEU A 88 3.64 3.58 15.50
CA LEU A 88 3.87 3.78 14.07
C LEU A 88 2.57 3.53 13.29
N ILE A 89 2.25 4.40 12.34
CA ILE A 89 1.06 4.26 11.47
C ILE A 89 1.45 4.38 10.00
N PHE A 90 1.18 3.33 9.22
CA PHE A 90 1.30 3.33 7.76
C PHE A 90 -0.03 3.75 7.11
N THR A 91 0.03 4.75 6.23
CA THR A 91 -1.14 5.28 5.52
C THR A 91 -0.99 5.02 4.03
N THR A 92 -1.70 4.02 3.53
CA THR A 92 -1.36 3.31 2.29
C THR A 92 -2.12 3.79 1.04
N SER A 93 -2.47 5.08 0.97
CA SER A 93 -3.10 5.67 -0.22
C SER A 93 -2.70 7.12 -0.39
N PHE A 94 -2.58 7.57 -1.64
CA PHE A 94 -2.20 8.94 -1.97
C PHE A 94 -3.07 9.99 -1.26
N GLY A 95 -4.41 9.82 -1.25
CA GLY A 95 -5.30 10.82 -0.65
C GLY A 95 -5.29 10.85 0.88
N TYR A 96 -4.51 10.01 1.54
CA TYR A 96 -4.25 10.14 2.99
C TYR A 96 -3.17 11.16 3.33
N MET A 97 -2.55 11.82 2.35
CA MET A 97 -1.43 12.76 2.59
C MET A 97 -1.78 13.86 3.59
N ASP A 98 -2.85 14.62 3.32
CA ASP A 98 -3.26 15.74 4.16
C ASP A 98 -3.79 15.27 5.51
N PRO A 99 -4.67 14.25 5.56
CA PRO A 99 -5.05 13.59 6.81
C PRO A 99 -3.86 13.13 7.68
N THR A 100 -2.82 12.55 7.07
CA THR A 100 -1.62 12.08 7.80
C THR A 100 -0.89 13.24 8.45
N ILE A 101 -0.67 14.34 7.72
CA ILE A 101 0.00 15.54 8.24
C ILE A 101 -0.82 16.16 9.39
N ASN A 102 -2.14 16.23 9.22
CA ASN A 102 -3.04 16.82 10.23
C ASN A 102 -3.04 16.02 11.54
N VAL A 103 -3.06 14.69 11.47
CA VAL A 103 -3.01 13.82 12.65
C VAL A 103 -1.61 13.81 13.24
N ALA A 104 -0.56 13.71 12.44
CA ALA A 104 0.82 13.70 12.92
C ALA A 104 1.19 14.94 13.76
N ALA A 105 0.65 16.12 13.41
CA ALA A 105 0.83 17.35 14.18
C ALA A 105 0.20 17.29 15.60
N GLN A 106 -0.81 16.46 15.80
CA GLN A 106 -1.48 16.27 17.09
C GLN A 106 -0.80 15.19 17.94
N PHE A 107 -0.06 14.27 17.33
CA PHE A 107 0.58 13.13 17.96
C PHE A 107 2.09 13.09 17.67
N PRO A 108 2.90 14.03 18.22
CA PRO A 108 4.32 14.17 17.88
C PRO A 108 5.19 12.97 18.28
N ASN A 109 4.70 12.10 19.17
CA ASN A 109 5.40 10.88 19.58
C ASN A 109 5.10 9.68 18.68
N VAL A 110 4.05 9.75 17.86
CA VAL A 110 3.69 8.68 16.91
C VAL A 110 4.40 8.95 15.59
N ARG A 111 4.97 7.91 14.99
CA ARG A 111 5.60 7.98 13.67
C ARG A 111 4.57 7.65 12.59
N PHE A 112 4.69 8.30 11.45
CA PHE A 112 3.82 8.07 10.30
C PHE A 112 4.64 7.83 9.04
N GLU A 113 4.17 6.89 8.23
CA GLU A 113 4.75 6.54 6.93
C GLU A 113 3.64 6.63 5.89
N HIS A 114 3.71 7.65 5.03
CA HIS A 114 2.68 7.90 4.01
C HIS A 114 3.10 7.37 2.64
N ALA A 115 2.26 6.51 2.06
CA ALA A 115 2.49 5.96 0.73
C ALA A 115 2.25 7.02 -0.34
N THR A 116 3.20 7.15 -1.27
CA THR A 116 3.12 7.85 -2.58
C THR A 116 3.05 9.38 -2.53
N GLY A 117 2.77 9.96 -1.36
CA GLY A 117 2.75 11.41 -1.18
C GLY A 117 4.12 12.06 -1.13
N TYR A 118 4.10 13.34 -0.82
CA TYR A 118 5.30 14.19 -0.84
C TYR A 118 5.39 15.17 0.34
N LYS A 119 4.36 15.28 1.18
CA LYS A 119 4.42 16.09 2.41
C LYS A 119 5.11 15.28 3.50
N GLN A 120 6.02 15.92 4.21
CA GLN A 120 6.78 15.36 5.32
C GLN A 120 6.71 16.30 6.53
N ALA A 121 7.02 15.76 7.70
CA ALA A 121 7.19 16.48 8.97
C ALA A 121 8.17 15.70 9.86
N ASP A 122 8.51 16.23 11.04
CA ASP A 122 9.51 15.61 11.94
C ASP A 122 9.16 14.15 12.34
N ASN A 123 7.88 13.80 12.31
CA ASN A 123 7.36 12.46 12.57
C ASN A 123 6.60 11.85 11.39
N VAL A 124 6.75 12.39 10.17
CA VAL A 124 6.11 11.87 8.95
C VAL A 124 7.15 11.68 7.85
N SER A 125 7.36 10.43 7.48
CA SER A 125 8.11 10.00 6.30
C SER A 125 7.15 9.70 5.15
N VAL A 126 7.70 9.63 3.94
CA VAL A 126 6.99 9.18 2.74
C VAL A 126 7.74 8.03 2.07
N TYR A 127 7.00 7.08 1.53
CA TYR A 127 7.56 5.97 0.77
C TYR A 127 6.76 5.71 -0.50
N SER A 128 7.42 5.22 -1.55
CA SER A 128 6.77 4.89 -2.83
C SER A 128 7.64 3.92 -3.60
N ALA A 129 7.06 3.18 -4.53
CA ALA A 129 7.81 2.36 -5.47
C ALA A 129 7.93 3.07 -6.83
N ARG A 130 8.90 2.63 -7.64
CA ARG A 130 9.07 3.10 -9.02
C ARG A 130 8.15 2.33 -9.96
N PHE A 131 6.83 2.37 -9.73
CA PHE A 131 5.83 1.60 -10.49
C PHE A 131 5.97 1.75 -12.00
N TYR A 132 6.38 2.94 -12.45
CA TYR A 132 6.60 3.26 -13.86
C TYR A 132 7.69 2.41 -14.53
N GLU A 133 8.64 1.83 -13.78
CA GLU A 133 9.62 0.88 -14.32
C GLU A 133 8.95 -0.44 -14.71
N GLY A 134 8.01 -0.94 -13.89
CA GLY A 134 7.17 -2.08 -14.26
C GLY A 134 6.27 -1.76 -15.46
N ARG A 135 5.69 -0.55 -15.49
CA ARG A 135 4.88 -0.08 -16.63
C ARG A 135 5.67 0.05 -17.92
N ALA A 136 6.97 0.36 -17.86
CA ALA A 136 7.84 0.35 -19.04
C ALA A 136 7.88 -1.05 -19.68
N VAL A 137 8.07 -2.09 -18.86
CA VAL A 137 8.08 -3.48 -19.32
C VAL A 137 6.71 -3.89 -19.86
N GLN A 138 5.63 -3.57 -19.15
CA GLN A 138 4.27 -3.85 -19.62
C GLN A 138 3.98 -3.16 -20.95
N GLY A 139 4.35 -1.88 -21.10
CA GLY A 139 4.21 -1.14 -22.35
C GLY A 139 4.97 -1.76 -23.51
N HIS A 140 6.24 -2.13 -23.28
CA HIS A 140 7.04 -2.82 -24.28
C HIS A 140 6.40 -4.13 -24.74
N ILE A 141 5.93 -4.96 -23.80
CA ILE A 141 5.23 -6.22 -24.13
C ILE A 141 3.93 -5.90 -24.89
N ALA A 142 3.12 -4.97 -24.39
CA ALA A 142 1.84 -4.60 -25.00
C ALA A 142 2.00 -4.13 -26.45
N GLY A 143 3.01 -3.29 -26.72
CA GLY A 143 3.31 -2.82 -28.07
C GLY A 143 3.75 -3.94 -29.02
N GLN A 144 4.41 -4.99 -28.52
CA GLN A 144 4.80 -6.15 -29.34
C GLN A 144 3.65 -7.11 -29.64
N ILE A 145 2.72 -7.28 -28.69
CA ILE A 145 1.66 -8.31 -28.80
C ILE A 145 0.34 -7.80 -29.37
N THR A 146 0.10 -6.48 -29.36
CA THR A 146 -1.12 -5.89 -29.93
C THR A 146 -1.18 -6.16 -31.44
N GLU A 147 -2.33 -6.64 -31.90
CA GLU A 147 -2.68 -6.84 -33.30
C GLU A 147 -3.53 -5.67 -33.83
N SER A 148 -4.28 -5.00 -32.95
CA SER A 148 -5.16 -3.87 -33.30
C SER A 148 -4.46 -2.51 -33.27
N ASN A 149 -3.24 -2.44 -32.71
CA ASN A 149 -2.53 -1.22 -32.35
C ASN A 149 -3.24 -0.37 -31.28
N VAL A 150 -4.31 -0.86 -30.66
CA VAL A 150 -5.07 -0.13 -29.63
C VAL A 150 -4.83 -0.77 -28.28
N ILE A 151 -4.26 0.00 -27.35
CA ILE A 151 -4.04 -0.40 -25.96
C ILE A 151 -4.98 0.40 -25.06
N GLY A 152 -5.72 -0.29 -24.20
CA GLY A 152 -6.58 0.32 -23.20
C GLY A 152 -5.84 0.54 -21.88
N TYR A 153 -6.08 1.68 -21.23
CA TYR A 153 -5.57 1.98 -19.90
C TYR A 153 -6.71 2.45 -18.99
N ILE A 154 -6.98 1.71 -17.92
CA ILE A 154 -7.96 2.07 -16.91
C ILE A 154 -7.24 2.84 -15.80
N ALA A 155 -7.50 4.14 -15.70
CA ALA A 155 -6.80 5.04 -14.80
C ALA A 155 -7.70 5.44 -13.62
N SER A 156 -7.13 5.57 -12.43
CA SER A 156 -7.85 6.00 -11.23
C SER A 156 -8.04 7.51 -11.20
N PHE A 157 -7.02 8.25 -10.75
CA PHE A 157 -7.00 9.71 -10.62
C PHE A 157 -5.81 10.32 -11.37
N PRO A 158 -5.93 11.54 -11.93
CA PRO A 158 -4.86 12.19 -12.70
C PRO A 158 -3.76 12.79 -11.81
N ILE A 159 -3.19 11.96 -10.93
CA ILE A 159 -2.09 12.33 -10.03
C ILE A 159 -0.73 11.92 -10.64
N PRO A 160 0.40 12.47 -10.14
CA PRO A 160 1.72 12.19 -10.73
C PRO A 160 2.07 10.71 -10.84
N GLU A 161 1.64 9.87 -9.91
CA GLU A 161 1.86 8.42 -9.97
C GLU A 161 1.24 7.78 -11.22
N VAL A 162 -0.06 8.01 -11.43
CA VAL A 162 -0.82 7.43 -12.54
C VAL A 162 -0.34 7.99 -13.88
N ILE A 163 -0.05 9.29 -13.94
CA ILE A 163 0.50 9.93 -15.14
C ILE A 163 1.87 9.36 -15.51
N ARG A 164 2.75 9.10 -14.53
CA ARG A 164 4.03 8.41 -14.80
C ARG A 164 3.82 7.00 -15.33
N GLY A 165 2.84 6.26 -14.80
CA GLY A 165 2.49 4.92 -15.26
C GLY A 165 2.04 4.90 -16.72
N ILE A 166 1.07 5.76 -17.07
CA ILE A 166 0.56 5.92 -18.44
C ILE A 166 1.70 6.30 -19.40
N ASN A 167 2.47 7.34 -19.06
CA ASN A 167 3.53 7.84 -19.94
C ASN A 167 4.62 6.77 -20.16
N SER A 168 5.02 6.06 -19.11
CA SER A 168 6.04 5.02 -19.23
C SER A 168 5.57 3.87 -20.11
N ALA A 169 4.33 3.39 -19.91
CA ALA A 169 3.76 2.34 -20.75
C ALA A 169 3.65 2.79 -22.22
N TYR A 170 3.15 4.00 -22.46
CA TYR A 170 3.02 4.54 -23.82
C TYR A 170 4.36 4.68 -24.53
N LEU A 171 5.37 5.27 -23.88
CA LEU A 171 6.68 5.50 -24.50
C LEU A 171 7.32 4.17 -24.95
N HIS A 172 7.31 3.15 -24.08
CA HIS A 172 7.93 1.87 -24.38
C HIS A 172 7.10 1.01 -25.35
N ALA A 173 5.77 1.17 -25.38
CA ALA A 173 4.94 0.58 -26.42
C ALA A 173 5.24 1.21 -27.79
N LYS A 174 5.39 2.54 -27.85
CA LYS A 174 5.67 3.29 -29.08
C LYS A 174 7.04 2.97 -29.67
N GLU A 175 8.02 2.65 -28.83
CA GLU A 175 9.37 2.25 -29.27
C GLU A 175 9.37 0.97 -30.11
N VAL A 176 8.51 0.01 -29.79
CA VAL A 176 8.40 -1.26 -30.52
C VAL A 176 7.30 -1.26 -31.58
N ASN A 177 6.30 -0.40 -31.43
CA ASN A 177 5.18 -0.25 -32.34
C ASN A 177 4.86 1.24 -32.57
N PRO A 178 5.39 1.84 -33.66
CA PRO A 178 5.15 3.24 -34.00
C PRO A 178 3.71 3.59 -34.33
N ASP A 179 2.81 2.62 -34.53
CA ASP A 179 1.40 2.85 -34.87
C ASP A 179 0.49 2.72 -33.64
N VAL A 180 1.04 2.37 -32.46
CA VAL A 180 0.24 2.16 -31.26
C VAL A 180 -0.47 3.45 -30.79
N GLU A 181 -1.72 3.26 -30.36
CA GLU A 181 -2.60 4.26 -29.76
C GLU A 181 -3.06 3.80 -28.38
N PHE A 182 -3.05 4.71 -27.41
CA PHE A 182 -3.59 4.46 -26.07
C PHE A 182 -4.98 5.08 -25.94
N LYS A 183 -5.95 4.30 -25.47
CA LYS A 183 -7.27 4.78 -25.04
C LYS A 183 -7.35 4.73 -23.53
N ILE A 184 -7.61 5.87 -22.91
CA ILE A 184 -7.59 6.02 -21.46
C ILE A 184 -9.01 6.28 -20.96
N ILE A 185 -9.45 5.49 -19.97
CA ILE A 185 -10.68 5.76 -19.22
C ILE A 185 -10.31 6.10 -17.78
N TRP A 186 -10.81 7.24 -17.29
CA TRP A 186 -10.65 7.66 -15.90
C TRP A 186 -11.84 7.17 -15.07
N ALA A 187 -11.59 6.25 -14.14
CA ALA A 187 -12.60 5.67 -13.26
C ALA A 187 -12.91 6.57 -12.04
N TYR A 188 -12.00 7.50 -11.69
CA TYR A 188 -12.09 8.39 -10.52
C TYR A 188 -12.32 7.63 -9.21
N THR A 189 -11.66 6.48 -9.09
CA THR A 189 -11.63 5.62 -7.91
C THR A 189 -10.38 4.74 -7.98
N TRP A 190 -9.86 4.35 -6.82
CA TRP A 190 -8.81 3.32 -6.73
C TRP A 190 -9.42 1.92 -6.83
N PHE A 191 -10.56 1.69 -6.17
CA PHE A 191 -11.21 0.38 -6.09
C PHE A 191 -12.73 0.52 -6.30
N ASP A 192 -13.22 0.00 -7.42
CA ASP A 192 -14.64 -0.20 -7.73
C ASP A 192 -14.73 -1.27 -8.82
N PRO A 193 -14.78 -2.57 -8.45
CA PRO A 193 -14.74 -3.66 -9.42
C PRO A 193 -15.79 -3.56 -10.54
N ALA A 194 -16.95 -2.96 -10.25
CA ALA A 194 -18.01 -2.79 -11.25
C ALA A 194 -17.60 -1.73 -12.30
N LYS A 195 -17.12 -0.56 -11.87
CA LYS A 195 -16.63 0.48 -12.79
C LYS A 195 -15.38 0.04 -13.54
N GLU A 196 -14.50 -0.72 -12.89
CA GLU A 196 -13.29 -1.25 -13.50
C GLU A 196 -13.62 -2.25 -14.63
N ALA A 197 -14.56 -3.17 -14.39
CA ALA A 197 -15.05 -4.07 -15.42
C ALA A 197 -15.77 -3.34 -16.56
N GLU A 198 -16.59 -2.33 -16.24
CA GLU A 198 -17.26 -1.50 -17.24
C GLU A 198 -16.23 -0.76 -18.13
N ALA A 199 -15.22 -0.13 -17.53
CA ALA A 199 -14.14 0.54 -18.26
C ALA A 199 -13.37 -0.44 -19.16
N ALA A 200 -13.06 -1.64 -18.67
CA ALA A 200 -12.42 -2.68 -19.47
C ALA A 200 -13.27 -3.06 -20.69
N ASN A 201 -14.57 -3.35 -20.49
CA ASN A 201 -15.48 -3.70 -21.57
C ASN A 201 -15.60 -2.58 -22.61
N VAL A 202 -15.70 -1.32 -22.19
CA VAL A 202 -15.74 -0.18 -23.11
C VAL A 202 -14.46 -0.06 -23.94
N LEU A 203 -13.29 -0.27 -23.33
CA LEU A 203 -12.01 -0.25 -24.05
C LEU A 203 -11.93 -1.38 -25.08
N ILE A 204 -12.37 -2.58 -24.71
CA ILE A 204 -12.43 -3.75 -25.59
C ILE A 204 -13.38 -3.52 -26.77
N GLU A 205 -14.59 -3.00 -26.51
CA GLU A 205 -15.56 -2.61 -27.54
C GLU A 205 -15.00 -1.52 -28.48
N GLN A 206 -14.12 -0.67 -27.97
CA GLN A 206 -13.40 0.34 -28.74
C GLN A 206 -12.16 -0.21 -29.48
N GLY A 207 -11.96 -1.53 -29.48
CA GLY A 207 -10.93 -2.22 -30.24
C GLY A 207 -9.62 -2.47 -29.50
N ALA A 208 -9.55 -2.20 -28.20
CA ALA A 208 -8.36 -2.53 -27.42
C ALA A 208 -8.21 -4.05 -27.29
N ASP A 209 -7.04 -4.58 -27.63
CA ASP A 209 -6.69 -6.00 -27.48
C ASP A 209 -5.65 -6.26 -26.38
N VAL A 210 -5.17 -5.19 -25.73
CA VAL A 210 -4.39 -5.24 -24.51
C VAL A 210 -4.92 -4.21 -23.50
N ILE A 211 -5.15 -4.62 -22.26
CA ILE A 211 -5.66 -3.77 -21.17
C ILE A 211 -4.64 -3.69 -20.03
N LEU A 212 -4.22 -2.46 -19.72
CA LEU A 212 -3.49 -2.11 -18.49
C LEU A 212 -4.43 -1.38 -17.53
N GLN A 213 -4.09 -1.39 -16.23
CA GLN A 213 -4.84 -0.65 -15.22
C GLN A 213 -3.94 0.02 -14.20
N HIS A 214 -4.50 1.01 -13.51
CA HIS A 214 -3.98 1.60 -12.27
C HIS A 214 -5.13 1.78 -11.25
N THR A 215 -6.02 0.79 -11.24
CA THR A 215 -7.05 0.53 -10.23
C THR A 215 -6.72 -0.79 -9.54
N ASP A 216 -7.39 -1.12 -8.44
CA ASP A 216 -6.84 -2.06 -7.47
C ASP A 216 -7.42 -3.48 -7.57
N SER A 217 -8.52 -3.69 -8.29
CA SER A 217 -9.19 -4.99 -8.35
C SER A 217 -8.73 -5.86 -9.52
N THR A 218 -9.05 -7.16 -9.47
CA THR A 218 -8.83 -8.08 -10.61
C THR A 218 -9.94 -8.05 -11.68
N ALA A 219 -10.86 -7.08 -11.61
CA ALA A 219 -12.05 -7.05 -12.47
C ALA A 219 -11.72 -6.83 -13.96
N PRO A 220 -10.75 -5.97 -14.34
CA PRO A 220 -10.35 -5.84 -15.74
C PRO A 220 -9.78 -7.14 -16.32
N GLN A 221 -9.09 -7.94 -15.51
CA GLN A 221 -8.55 -9.25 -15.93
C GLN A 221 -9.68 -10.25 -16.21
N ALA A 222 -10.72 -10.25 -15.38
CA ALA A 222 -11.90 -11.08 -15.61
C ALA A 222 -12.65 -10.67 -16.90
N ALA A 223 -12.75 -9.38 -17.19
CA ALA A 223 -13.35 -8.87 -18.43
C ALA A 223 -12.53 -9.28 -19.67
N ALA A 224 -11.20 -9.13 -19.62
CA ALA A 224 -10.30 -9.56 -20.68
C ALA A 224 -10.38 -11.08 -20.93
N GLN A 225 -10.42 -11.88 -19.85
CA GLN A 225 -10.60 -13.33 -19.95
C GLN A 225 -11.95 -13.70 -20.58
N ALA A 226 -13.03 -13.00 -20.24
CA ALA A 226 -14.36 -13.24 -20.81
C ALA A 226 -14.42 -12.91 -22.31
N ALA A 227 -13.68 -11.89 -22.77
CA ALA A 227 -13.55 -11.57 -24.18
C ALA A 227 -12.75 -12.64 -24.96
N GLY A 228 -11.79 -13.29 -24.31
CA GLY A 228 -11.08 -14.48 -24.82
C GLY A 228 -9.92 -14.19 -25.77
N ASN A 229 -9.83 -12.98 -26.32
CA ASN A 229 -8.76 -12.54 -27.23
C ASN A 229 -8.11 -11.21 -26.79
N VAL A 230 -8.20 -10.88 -25.50
CA VAL A 230 -7.66 -9.65 -24.92
C VAL A 230 -6.61 -10.00 -23.89
N TYR A 231 -5.41 -9.45 -24.03
CA TYR A 231 -4.34 -9.59 -23.04
C TYR A 231 -4.47 -8.53 -21.95
N THR A 232 -3.91 -8.83 -20.77
CA THR A 232 -3.95 -7.92 -19.63
C THR A 232 -2.78 -8.17 -18.69
N PHE A 233 -2.50 -7.21 -17.81
CA PHE A 233 -1.47 -7.30 -16.79
C PHE A 233 -2.12 -7.10 -15.41
N GLY A 234 -1.60 -7.77 -14.39
CA GLY A 234 -1.89 -7.39 -13.01
C GLY A 234 -1.47 -5.94 -12.74
N GLN A 235 -2.12 -5.31 -11.76
CA GLN A 235 -1.77 -3.95 -11.35
C GLN A 235 -0.33 -3.90 -10.82
#